data_AF-Q5C121-F1
#
_entry.id   AF-Q5C121-F1
#
_cell.length_a   1.000
_cell.length_b   1.000
_cell.length_c   1.000
_cell.angle_alpha   90.00
_cell.angle_beta   90.00
_cell.angle_gamma   90.00
#
_symmetry.space_group_name_H-M   'P 1'
#
loop_
_entity.id
_entity.type
_entity.pdbx_description
1 polymer ?
#
loop_
_entity_poly.entity_id
_entity_poly.type
_entity_poly.pdbx_seq_one_letter_code
_entity_poly.pdbx_strand_id
1 'polypeptide(L)'
;YRRLVRDIIYTHKKAKSEFNLPPLMRSRIVPSESEKAEALQSLHAASLQQATGHFVKARKLLEHAFILDPDNIDVLIALGEVIELSYYGRSVQQVALPSTKSLIPIYGQIVTDDADGLILTAEHLYTKALIVDPSVSKACLHRERLMPIVEEIDQRILNAIDFKVRQFYHIPESDPGLRRAKVEDYFKHVYHSML
;
A
#
# COMPACT_ATOMS: atom_id res chain seq x y z
N TYR A 1 -5.23 5.93 4.91
CA TYR A 1 -4.59 5.67 3.62
C TYR A 1 -3.41 6.60 3.33
N ARG A 2 -3.62 7.92 3.06
CA ARG A 2 -2.49 8.84 2.78
C ARG A 2 -1.41 8.96 3.86
N ARG A 3 -1.72 8.66 5.13
CA ARG A 3 -0.72 8.56 6.23
C ARG A 3 0.05 7.24 6.15
N LEU A 4 -0.66 6.12 6.17
CA LEU A 4 -0.08 4.77 6.06
C LEU A 4 0.83 4.58 4.82
N VAL A 5 0.39 5.05 3.64
CA VAL A 5 1.21 5.03 2.42
C VAL A 5 2.42 5.96 2.55
N ARG A 6 2.27 7.12 3.20
CA ARG A 6 3.41 8.01 3.51
C ARG A 6 4.37 7.37 4.50
N ASP A 7 3.86 6.65 5.50
CA ASP A 7 4.65 6.00 6.53
C ASP A 7 5.42 4.81 5.94
N ILE A 8 4.80 4.02 5.04
CA ILE A 8 5.46 2.98 4.25
C ILE A 8 6.51 3.58 3.30
N ILE A 9 6.20 4.67 2.59
CA ILE A 9 7.17 5.36 1.73
C ILE A 9 8.31 5.97 2.57
N TYR A 10 8.00 6.48 3.77
CA TYR A 10 8.98 7.04 4.68
C TYR A 10 9.91 5.95 5.26
N THR A 11 9.38 4.77 5.63
CA THR A 11 10.20 3.64 6.09
C THR A 11 11.12 3.13 4.99
N HIS A 12 10.65 3.04 3.74
CA HIS A 12 11.47 2.61 2.61
C HIS A 12 12.49 3.67 2.15
N LYS A 13 12.11 4.96 2.17
CA LYS A 13 13.02 6.06 1.85
C LYS A 13 14.11 6.22 2.92
N LYS A 14 13.75 6.00 4.19
CA LYS A 14 14.69 5.93 5.31
C LYS A 14 15.66 4.76 5.17
N ALA A 15 15.17 3.57 4.83
CA ALA A 15 16.01 2.39 4.56
C ALA A 15 16.99 2.62 3.40
N LYS A 16 16.59 3.36 2.36
CA LYS A 16 17.45 3.70 1.21
C LYS A 16 18.49 4.77 1.55
N SER A 17 18.18 5.74 2.41
CA SER A 17 19.15 6.72 2.92
C SER A 17 20.13 6.13 3.94
N GLU A 18 19.72 5.09 4.68
CA GLU A 18 20.54 4.38 5.67
C GLU A 18 21.60 3.45 5.04
N PHE A 19 21.49 3.14 3.74
CA PHE A 19 22.45 2.31 3.02
C PHE A 19 23.76 3.03 2.65
N ASN A 20 23.77 4.37 2.70
CA ASN A 20 24.91 5.21 2.32
C ASN A 20 25.74 5.74 3.52
N LEU A 21 25.54 5.20 4.74
CA LEU A 21 26.26 5.62 5.95
C LEU A 21 27.23 4.53 6.46
N PRO A 22 28.40 4.91 7.00
CA PRO A 22 29.37 3.97 7.56
C PRO A 22 28.78 3.16 8.73
N PRO A 23 29.32 1.97 9.06
CA PRO A 23 28.67 0.93 9.85
C PRO A 23 28.65 1.19 11.38
N LEU A 24 28.51 2.43 11.80
CA LEU A 24 28.36 2.84 13.19
C LEU A 24 27.10 3.68 13.33
N MET A 25 25.95 2.99 13.29
CA MET A 25 24.59 3.36 13.75
C MET A 25 23.49 2.77 12.86
N ARG A 26 23.44 1.43 12.75
CA ARG A 26 22.19 0.70 12.42
C ARG A 26 21.41 0.48 13.72
N SER A 27 20.76 1.50 14.27
CA SER A 27 20.11 1.39 15.59
C SER A 27 18.59 1.55 15.57
N ARG A 28 17.90 0.86 14.64
CA ARG A 28 16.44 0.62 14.75
C ARG A 28 15.88 -0.51 13.88
N ILE A 29 16.63 -1.59 13.67
CA ILE A 29 16.20 -2.71 12.79
C ILE A 29 15.63 -3.89 13.59
N VAL A 30 15.86 -3.95 14.90
CA VAL A 30 15.33 -5.04 15.74
C VAL A 30 14.44 -4.42 16.81
N PRO A 31 13.14 -4.75 16.85
CA PRO A 31 12.27 -4.29 17.92
C PRO A 31 12.76 -4.85 19.25
N SER A 32 12.76 -4.02 20.28
CA SER A 32 13.12 -4.44 21.64
C SER A 32 12.12 -5.47 22.17
N GLU A 33 12.54 -6.29 23.12
CA GLU A 33 11.65 -7.29 23.74
C GLU A 33 10.41 -6.64 24.39
N SER A 34 10.54 -5.41 24.88
CA SER A 34 9.40 -4.62 25.39
C SER A 34 8.43 -4.23 24.28
N GLU A 35 8.92 -3.78 23.12
CA GLU A 35 8.08 -3.40 21.97
C GLU A 35 7.38 -4.63 21.37
N LYS A 36 8.06 -5.78 21.31
CA LYS A 36 7.45 -7.05 20.90
C LYS A 36 6.34 -7.47 21.86
N ALA A 37 6.57 -7.38 23.17
CA ALA A 37 5.55 -7.69 24.17
C ALA A 37 4.33 -6.77 24.06
N GLU A 38 4.55 -5.47 23.83
CA GLU A 38 3.48 -4.49 23.62
C GLU A 38 2.71 -4.75 22.31
N ALA A 39 3.41 -5.14 21.23
CA ALA A 39 2.78 -5.53 19.98
C ALA A 39 1.88 -6.76 20.15
N LEU A 40 2.35 -7.79 20.87
CA LEU A 40 1.56 -8.98 21.19
C LEU A 40 0.34 -8.66 22.04
N GLN A 41 0.48 -7.79 23.04
CA GLN A 41 -0.65 -7.33 23.85
C GLN A 41 -1.67 -6.56 22.99
N SER A 42 -1.19 -5.73 22.07
CA SER A 42 -2.04 -4.99 21.10
C SER A 42 -2.78 -5.96 20.17
N LEU A 43 -2.12 -7.03 19.71
CA LEU A 43 -2.74 -8.09 18.90
C LEU A 43 -3.85 -8.81 19.67
N HIS A 44 -3.58 -9.24 20.91
CA HIS A 44 -4.58 -9.91 21.73
C HIS A 44 -5.80 -9.00 21.98
N ALA A 45 -5.56 -7.72 22.29
CA ALA A 45 -6.63 -6.74 22.42
C ALA A 45 -7.43 -6.58 21.12
N ALA A 46 -6.76 -6.57 19.96
CA ALA A 46 -7.42 -6.50 18.66
C ALA A 46 -8.33 -7.72 18.40
N SER A 47 -7.87 -8.92 18.73
CA SER A 47 -8.66 -10.17 18.61
C SER A 47 -9.94 -10.11 19.45
N LEU A 48 -9.87 -9.57 20.67
CA LEU A 48 -11.06 -9.35 21.51
C LEU A 48 -12.02 -8.33 20.88
N GLN A 49 -11.47 -7.25 20.29
CA GLN A 49 -12.29 -6.25 19.60
C GLN A 49 -12.93 -6.80 18.30
N GLN A 50 -12.28 -7.74 17.60
CA GLN A 50 -12.88 -8.46 16.47
C GLN A 50 -14.03 -9.34 16.92
N ALA A 51 -13.86 -10.10 18.01
CA ALA A 51 -14.91 -10.97 18.56
C ALA A 51 -16.15 -10.17 19.01
N THR A 52 -15.97 -8.92 19.41
CA THR A 52 -17.07 -8.01 19.78
C THR A 52 -17.62 -7.20 18.60
N GLY A 53 -17.14 -7.42 17.37
CA GLY A 53 -17.61 -6.76 16.15
C GLY A 53 -17.07 -5.33 15.94
N HIS A 54 -16.14 -4.86 16.77
CA HIS A 54 -15.57 -3.50 16.67
C HIS A 54 -14.39 -3.42 15.69
N PHE A 55 -14.63 -3.71 14.40
CA PHE A 55 -13.59 -3.82 13.37
C PHE A 55 -12.70 -2.56 13.21
N VAL A 56 -13.27 -1.36 13.39
CA VAL A 56 -12.49 -0.11 13.30
C VAL A 56 -11.48 0.04 14.44
N LYS A 57 -11.86 -0.39 15.66
CA LYS A 57 -10.96 -0.36 16.82
C LYS A 57 -9.90 -1.45 16.69
N ALA A 58 -10.30 -2.66 16.28
CA ALA A 58 -9.38 -3.76 16.01
C ALA A 58 -8.32 -3.36 14.97
N ARG A 59 -8.72 -2.72 13.87
CA ARG A 59 -7.77 -2.26 12.85
C ARG A 59 -6.73 -1.30 13.41
N LYS A 60 -7.16 -0.31 14.21
CA LYS A 60 -6.23 0.65 14.83
C LYS A 60 -5.24 -0.01 15.78
N LEU A 61 -5.68 -1.02 16.52
CA LEU A 61 -4.80 -1.79 17.41
C LEU A 61 -3.78 -2.62 16.62
N LEU A 62 -4.19 -3.20 15.48
CA LEU A 62 -3.29 -3.92 14.58
C LEU A 62 -2.31 -2.98 13.86
N GLU A 63 -2.75 -1.80 13.44
CA GLU A 63 -1.87 -0.75 12.89
C GLU A 63 -0.81 -0.33 13.93
N HIS A 64 -1.20 -0.20 15.20
CA HIS A 64 -0.27 0.07 16.30
C HIS A 64 0.72 -1.07 16.49
N ALA A 65 0.23 -2.32 16.56
CA ALA A 65 1.08 -3.50 16.70
C ALA A 65 2.11 -3.61 15.54
N PHE A 66 1.71 -3.28 14.31
CA PHE A 66 2.59 -3.28 13.15
C PHE A 66 3.69 -2.22 13.20
N ILE A 67 3.40 -1.05 13.79
CA ILE A 67 4.43 0.00 13.98
C ILE A 67 5.49 -0.46 14.98
N LEU A 68 5.07 -1.22 16.01
CA LEU A 68 5.95 -1.72 17.07
C LEU A 68 6.78 -2.93 16.60
N ASP A 69 6.14 -3.90 15.95
CA ASP A 69 6.78 -5.12 15.45
C ASP A 69 6.35 -5.39 14.00
N PRO A 70 7.08 -4.82 13.02
CA PRO A 70 6.67 -4.84 11.63
C PRO A 70 6.82 -6.22 10.97
N ASP A 71 7.61 -7.12 11.55
CA ASP A 71 7.93 -8.44 10.98
C ASP A 71 7.18 -9.58 11.70
N ASN A 72 6.27 -9.23 12.62
CA ASN A 72 5.41 -10.20 13.28
C ASN A 72 4.39 -10.80 12.31
N ILE A 73 4.53 -12.10 12.04
CA ILE A 73 3.69 -12.84 11.08
C ILE A 73 2.20 -12.76 11.47
N ASP A 74 1.86 -12.92 12.74
CA ASP A 74 0.47 -12.94 13.19
C ASP A 74 -0.19 -11.57 13.03
N VAL A 75 0.55 -10.49 13.33
CA VAL A 75 0.09 -9.11 13.10
C VAL A 75 -0.14 -8.86 11.61
N LEU A 76 0.79 -9.27 10.74
CA LEU A 76 0.71 -9.08 9.29
C LEU A 76 -0.54 -9.75 8.71
N ILE A 77 -0.78 -11.01 9.08
CA ILE A 77 -1.94 -11.76 8.62
C ILE A 77 -3.23 -11.12 9.15
N ALA A 78 -3.32 -10.87 10.45
CA ALA A 78 -4.54 -10.32 11.06
C ALA A 78 -4.88 -8.93 10.49
N LEU A 79 -3.87 -8.09 10.24
CA LEU A 79 -4.07 -6.79 9.62
C LEU A 79 -4.53 -6.92 8.16
N GLY A 80 -3.92 -7.83 7.39
CA GLY A 80 -4.34 -8.18 6.03
C GLY A 80 -5.81 -8.59 5.98
N GLU A 81 -6.24 -9.47 6.88
CA GLU A 81 -7.61 -9.97 6.95
C GLU A 81 -8.62 -8.86 7.24
N VAL A 82 -8.32 -7.96 8.18
CA VAL A 82 -9.20 -6.83 8.51
C VAL A 82 -9.32 -5.86 7.34
N ILE A 83 -8.23 -5.63 6.60
CA ILE A 83 -8.23 -4.76 5.43
C ILE A 83 -9.02 -5.42 4.28
N GLU A 84 -8.79 -6.70 4.02
CA GLU A 84 -9.50 -7.48 3.01
C GLU A 84 -11.02 -7.56 3.31
N LEU A 85 -11.39 -7.79 4.56
CA LEU A 85 -12.81 -7.74 4.99
C LEU A 85 -13.44 -6.37 4.75
N SER A 86 -12.69 -5.29 4.97
CA SER A 86 -13.18 -3.94 4.70
C SER A 86 -13.40 -3.67 3.20
N TYR A 87 -12.66 -4.35 2.33
CA TYR A 87 -12.88 -4.33 0.89
C TYR A 87 -14.17 -5.06 0.51
N TYR A 88 -14.38 -6.29 0.96
CA TYR A 88 -15.61 -7.04 0.67
C TYR A 88 -16.87 -6.39 1.26
N GLY A 89 -16.77 -5.82 2.47
CA GLY A 89 -17.88 -5.08 3.07
C GLY A 89 -18.30 -3.87 2.24
N ARG A 90 -17.36 -3.24 1.52
CA ARG A 90 -17.60 -2.09 0.64
C ARG A 90 -18.09 -2.51 -0.74
N SER A 91 -17.59 -3.62 -1.30
CA SER A 91 -18.03 -4.13 -2.61
C SER A 91 -19.50 -4.54 -2.61
N VAL A 92 -19.98 -5.15 -1.52
CA VAL A 92 -21.39 -5.53 -1.36
C VAL A 92 -22.33 -4.31 -1.31
N GLN A 93 -21.86 -3.16 -0.79
CA GLN A 93 -22.65 -1.93 -0.72
C GLN A 93 -22.77 -1.21 -2.09
N GLN A 94 -21.84 -1.46 -3.03
CA GLN A 94 -21.91 -0.90 -4.38
C GLN A 94 -22.90 -1.64 -5.30
N VAL A 95 -23.51 -2.74 -4.85
CA VAL A 95 -24.58 -3.45 -5.59
C VAL A 95 -25.93 -2.71 -5.49
N ALA A 96 -26.04 -1.67 -4.66
CA ALA A 96 -27.21 -0.80 -4.61
C ALA A 96 -27.06 0.42 -5.54
N LEU A 97 -27.77 0.31 -6.68
CA LEU A 97 -28.01 1.33 -7.72
C LEU A 97 -26.82 1.76 -8.60
N PRO A 98 -26.94 1.62 -9.94
CA PRO A 98 -26.01 2.25 -10.86
C PRO A 98 -26.24 3.76 -10.78
N SER A 99 -25.32 4.47 -10.12
CA SER A 99 -25.29 5.93 -10.18
C SER A 99 -24.94 6.32 -11.61
N THR A 100 -25.99 6.66 -12.36
CA THR A 100 -25.95 7.34 -13.65
C THR A 100 -25.26 8.70 -13.48
N LYS A 101 -23.93 8.70 -13.52
CA LYS A 101 -23.15 9.91 -13.77
C LYS A 101 -22.50 9.74 -15.14
N SER A 102 -23.16 10.32 -16.13
CA SER A 102 -22.77 10.54 -17.54
C SER A 102 -21.86 9.50 -18.19
N LEU A 103 -22.37 8.89 -19.26
CA LEU A 103 -21.62 8.19 -20.31
C LEU A 103 -20.62 9.11 -21.03
N ILE A 104 -19.53 9.46 -20.35
CA ILE A 104 -18.27 9.85 -20.98
C ILE A 104 -17.22 9.04 -20.23
N PRO A 105 -16.58 8.04 -20.86
CA PRO A 105 -15.48 7.36 -20.22
C PRO A 105 -14.31 8.34 -20.20
N ILE A 106 -14.15 9.05 -19.09
CA ILE A 106 -12.98 9.90 -18.85
C ILE A 106 -11.80 8.97 -18.54
N TYR A 107 -11.28 8.32 -19.59
CA TYR A 107 -9.98 7.67 -19.59
C TYR A 107 -8.93 8.76 -19.30
N GLY A 108 -8.39 8.79 -18.07
CA GLY A 108 -7.35 9.77 -17.71
C GLY A 108 -7.25 10.10 -16.23
N GLN A 109 -8.26 9.83 -15.41
CA GLN A 109 -8.12 9.92 -13.97
C GLN A 109 -7.55 8.57 -13.48
N ILE A 110 -6.30 8.54 -12.99
CA ILE A 110 -5.83 7.41 -12.18
C ILE A 110 -6.57 7.57 -10.84
N VAL A 111 -7.84 7.20 -10.82
CA VAL A 111 -8.56 6.95 -9.58
C VAL A 111 -8.15 5.54 -9.22
N THR A 112 -7.12 5.40 -8.40
CA THR A 112 -7.09 4.23 -7.53
C THR A 112 -8.36 4.37 -6.70
N ASP A 113 -9.38 3.55 -6.95
CA ASP A 113 -10.53 3.54 -6.04
C ASP A 113 -9.96 3.28 -4.64
N ASP A 114 -10.52 3.95 -3.63
CA ASP A 114 -10.09 3.72 -2.25
C ASP A 114 -10.19 2.22 -1.90
N ALA A 115 -11.04 1.47 -2.61
CA ALA A 115 -11.15 0.02 -2.55
C ALA A 115 -9.95 -0.74 -3.17
N ASP A 116 -9.49 -0.37 -4.37
CA ASP A 116 -8.33 -1.01 -5.03
C ASP A 116 -7.09 -0.89 -4.14
N GLY A 117 -6.91 0.28 -3.50
CA GLY A 117 -5.81 0.52 -2.56
C GLY A 117 -5.84 -0.40 -1.33
N LEU A 118 -7.01 -0.85 -0.89
CA LEU A 118 -7.14 -1.80 0.24
C LEU A 118 -6.69 -3.19 -0.17
N ILE A 119 -7.07 -3.68 -1.36
CA ILE A 119 -6.64 -4.99 -1.86
C ILE A 119 -5.13 -5.05 -2.04
N LEU A 120 -4.53 -4.03 -2.66
CA LEU A 120 -3.08 -3.98 -2.83
C LEU A 120 -2.34 -3.92 -1.48
N THR A 121 -2.93 -3.25 -0.49
CA THR A 121 -2.35 -3.21 0.86
C THR A 121 -2.45 -4.58 1.54
N ALA A 122 -3.57 -5.28 1.40
CA ALA A 122 -3.75 -6.62 1.96
C ALA A 122 -2.79 -7.63 1.30
N GLU A 123 -2.70 -7.64 -0.04
CA GLU A 123 -1.74 -8.49 -0.77
C GLU A 123 -0.33 -8.24 -0.27
N HIS A 124 0.09 -6.98 -0.17
CA HIS A 124 1.43 -6.60 0.29
C HIS A 124 1.75 -7.15 1.69
N LEU A 125 0.79 -7.11 2.61
CA LEU A 125 0.96 -7.64 3.97
C LEU A 125 1.15 -9.17 3.96
N TYR A 126 0.40 -9.89 3.13
CA TYR A 126 0.58 -11.33 2.97
C TYR A 126 1.90 -11.68 2.26
N THR A 127 2.33 -10.89 1.27
CA THR A 127 3.68 -10.99 0.69
C THR A 127 4.73 -10.86 1.76
N LYS A 128 4.59 -9.85 2.62
CA LYS A 128 5.54 -9.58 3.69
C LYS A 128 5.59 -10.74 4.69
N ALA A 129 4.45 -11.32 5.06
CA ALA A 129 4.40 -12.49 5.93
C ALA A 129 5.17 -13.68 5.33
N LEU A 130 5.04 -13.93 4.02
CA LEU A 130 5.76 -15.02 3.33
C LEU A 130 7.25 -14.74 3.15
N ILE A 131 7.66 -13.48 3.08
CA ILE A 131 9.09 -13.10 3.07
C ILE A 131 9.72 -13.43 4.43
N VAL A 132 9.00 -13.21 5.54
CA VAL A 132 9.47 -13.56 6.88
C VAL A 132 9.48 -15.08 7.09
N ASP A 133 8.39 -15.76 6.74
CA ASP A 133 8.28 -17.22 6.81
C ASP A 133 7.50 -17.77 5.59
N PRO A 134 8.18 -18.46 4.66
CA PRO A 134 7.55 -19.05 3.48
C PRO A 134 6.56 -20.19 3.77
N SER A 135 6.60 -20.77 4.97
CA SER A 135 5.77 -21.94 5.33
C SER A 135 4.36 -21.58 5.81
N VAL A 136 4.05 -20.28 5.90
CA VAL A 136 2.79 -19.76 6.41
C VAL A 136 1.66 -20.00 5.41
N SER A 137 0.98 -21.14 5.54
CA SER A 137 -0.12 -21.58 4.67
C SER A 137 -1.26 -20.57 4.58
N LYS A 138 -1.58 -19.88 5.69
CA LYS A 138 -2.65 -18.89 5.75
C LYS A 138 -2.40 -17.67 4.85
N ALA A 139 -1.15 -17.20 4.76
CA ALA A 139 -0.77 -16.11 3.87
C ALA A 139 -0.77 -16.56 2.40
N CYS A 140 -0.34 -17.79 2.11
CA CYS A 140 -0.41 -18.37 0.76
C CYS A 140 -1.86 -18.41 0.23
N LEU A 141 -2.81 -18.91 1.04
CA LEU A 141 -4.21 -19.01 0.65
C LEU A 141 -4.84 -17.65 0.34
N HIS A 142 -4.59 -16.64 1.19
CA HIS A 142 -5.10 -15.30 0.97
C HIS A 142 -4.50 -14.65 -0.27
N ARG A 143 -3.20 -14.85 -0.53
CA ARG A 143 -2.58 -14.39 -1.77
C ARG A 143 -3.22 -15.03 -2.99
N GLU A 144 -3.34 -16.36 -3.02
CA GLU A 144 -3.94 -17.08 -4.15
C GLU A 144 -5.33 -16.53 -4.49
N ARG A 145 -6.12 -16.21 -3.47
CA ARG A 145 -7.43 -15.58 -3.62
C ARG A 145 -7.37 -14.14 -4.18
N LEU A 146 -6.39 -13.34 -3.73
CA LEU A 146 -6.27 -11.94 -4.13
C LEU A 146 -5.59 -11.74 -5.50
N MET A 147 -4.75 -12.68 -5.94
CA MET A 147 -4.00 -12.61 -7.20
C MET A 147 -4.84 -12.16 -8.41
N PRO A 148 -5.98 -12.77 -8.75
CA PRO A 148 -6.75 -12.36 -9.93
C PRO A 148 -7.25 -10.92 -9.84
N ILE A 149 -7.59 -10.44 -8.63
CA ILE A 149 -8.07 -9.09 -8.39
C ILE A 149 -6.93 -8.09 -8.54
N VAL A 150 -5.76 -8.43 -8.00
CA VAL A 150 -4.54 -7.60 -8.08
C VAL A 150 -4.10 -7.47 -9.53
N GLU A 151 -4.09 -8.57 -10.29
CA GLU A 151 -3.75 -8.56 -11.72
C GLU A 151 -4.70 -7.66 -12.52
N GLU A 152 -6.01 -7.71 -12.24
CA GLU A 152 -6.98 -6.83 -12.88
C GLU A 152 -6.74 -5.35 -12.52
N ILE A 153 -6.45 -5.05 -11.25
CA ILE A 153 -6.11 -3.69 -10.79
C ILE A 153 -4.87 -3.18 -11.53
N ASP A 154 -3.81 -3.97 -11.56
CA ASP A 154 -2.54 -3.60 -12.18
C ASP A 154 -2.71 -3.37 -13.69
N GLN A 155 -3.45 -4.24 -14.37
CA GLN A 155 -3.72 -4.09 -15.79
C GLN A 155 -4.54 -2.83 -16.10
N ARG A 156 -5.54 -2.51 -15.27
CA ARG A 156 -6.29 -1.25 -15.36
C ARG A 156 -5.37 -0.03 -15.19
N ILE A 157 -4.48 -0.05 -14.22
CA ILE A 157 -3.53 1.05 -13.96
C ILE A 157 -2.54 1.22 -15.12
N LEU A 158 -1.97 0.12 -15.62
CA LEU A 158 -1.03 0.14 -16.74
C LEU A 158 -1.69 0.68 -18.01
N ASN A 159 -2.91 0.23 -18.32
CA ASN A 159 -3.67 0.75 -19.46
C ASN A 159 -3.92 2.27 -19.34
N ALA A 160 -4.20 2.77 -18.12
CA ALA A 160 -4.37 4.19 -17.88
C ALA A 160 -3.05 4.98 -18.04
N ILE A 161 -1.92 4.41 -17.63
CA ILE A 161 -0.59 5.00 -17.86
C ILE A 161 -0.30 5.04 -19.35
N ASP A 162 -0.45 3.94 -20.07
CA ASP A 162 -0.21 3.85 -21.52
C ASP A 162 -1.05 4.86 -22.28
N PHE A 163 -2.32 5.03 -21.90
CA PHE A 163 -3.17 6.05 -22.48
C PHE A 163 -2.59 7.46 -22.28
N LYS A 164 -2.20 7.82 -21.06
CA LYS A 164 -1.58 9.13 -20.77
C LYS A 164 -0.27 9.33 -21.53
N VAL A 165 0.53 8.28 -21.63
CA VAL A 165 1.79 8.29 -22.37
C VAL A 165 1.53 8.58 -23.84
N ARG A 166 0.54 7.92 -24.46
CA ARG A 166 0.14 8.20 -25.86
C ARG A 166 -0.30 9.65 -26.05
N GLN A 167 -1.12 10.17 -25.13
CA GLN A 167 -1.54 11.58 -25.17
C GLN A 167 -0.34 12.54 -25.04
N PHE A 168 0.61 12.23 -24.18
CA PHE A 168 1.82 13.02 -24.00
C PHE A 168 2.68 13.07 -25.27
N TYR A 169 2.84 11.94 -25.99
CA TYR A 169 3.60 11.90 -27.24
C TYR A 169 2.96 12.67 -28.40
N HIS A 170 1.67 12.99 -28.32
CA HIS A 170 1.02 13.86 -29.30
C HIS A 170 1.30 15.36 -29.10
N ILE A 171 1.96 15.75 -28.00
CA ILE A 171 2.32 17.15 -27.74
C ILE A 171 3.50 17.55 -28.65
N PRO A 172 3.39 18.61 -29.47
CA PRO A 172 4.47 19.05 -30.35
C PRO A 172 5.72 19.51 -29.58
N GLU A 173 6.91 19.18 -30.08
CA GLU A 173 8.18 19.61 -29.48
C GLU A 173 8.39 21.13 -29.46
N SER A 174 7.72 21.85 -30.37
CA SER A 174 7.75 23.31 -30.43
C SER A 174 6.94 23.97 -29.30
N ASP A 175 6.16 23.22 -28.54
CA ASP A 175 5.34 23.76 -27.45
C ASP A 175 6.23 24.40 -26.36
N PRO A 176 6.06 25.70 -26.05
CA PRO A 176 6.90 26.40 -25.08
C PRO A 176 6.69 25.87 -23.65
N GLY A 177 5.51 25.36 -23.31
CA GLY A 177 5.22 24.75 -22.03
C GLY A 177 5.98 23.44 -21.83
N LEU A 178 5.99 22.57 -22.84
CA LEU A 178 6.75 21.33 -22.84
C LEU A 178 8.26 21.60 -22.73
N ARG A 179 8.79 22.57 -23.49
CA ARG A 179 10.21 22.95 -23.43
C ARG A 179 10.61 23.42 -22.04
N ARG A 180 9.79 24.27 -21.41
CA ARG A 180 10.01 24.73 -20.04
C ARG A 180 9.98 23.57 -19.05
N ALA A 181 8.97 22.71 -19.14
CA ALA A 181 8.81 21.54 -18.26
C ALA A 181 10.00 20.57 -18.37
N LYS A 182 10.50 20.28 -19.58
CA LYS A 182 11.69 19.43 -19.80
C LYS A 182 12.91 19.96 -19.03
N VAL A 183 13.14 21.27 -19.04
CA VAL A 183 14.28 21.89 -18.33
C VAL A 183 14.09 21.84 -16.81
N GLU A 184 12.90 22.19 -16.32
CA GLU A 184 12.59 22.13 -14.87
C GLU A 184 12.71 20.69 -14.35
N ASP A 185 12.23 19.70 -15.10
CA ASP A 185 12.28 18.30 -14.71
C ASP A 185 13.69 17.72 -14.77
N TYR A 186 14.55 18.19 -15.69
CA TYR A 186 15.98 17.83 -15.69
C TYR A 186 16.66 18.22 -14.38
N PHE A 187 16.50 19.48 -13.96
CA PHE A 187 17.10 19.94 -12.70
C PHE A 187 16.54 19.19 -11.49
N LYS A 188 15.22 18.97 -11.49
CA LYS A 188 14.55 18.21 -10.44
C LYS A 188 15.06 16.77 -10.37
N HIS A 189 15.23 16.10 -11.51
CA HIS A 189 15.74 14.74 -11.59
C HIS A 189 17.17 14.64 -11.06
N VAL A 190 18.07 15.55 -11.48
CA VAL A 190 19.45 15.59 -10.96
C VAL A 190 19.45 15.78 -9.45
N TYR A 191 18.61 16.71 -8.94
CA TYR A 191 18.50 16.95 -7.49
C TYR A 191 17.99 15.72 -6.72
N HIS A 192 17.06 14.94 -7.27
CA HIS A 192 16.51 13.78 -6.58
C HIS A 192 17.32 12.48 -6.73
N SER A 193 18.16 12.38 -7.77
CA SER A 193 18.91 11.15 -8.07
C SER A 193 20.37 11.18 -7.60
N MET A 194 20.97 12.37 -7.46
CA MET A 194 22.40 12.53 -7.14
C MET A 194 22.66 13.05 -5.72
N LEU A 195 21.64 13.53 -5.00
CA LEU A 195 21.70 14.00 -3.61
C LEU A 195 20.82 13.13 -2.71
#